data_AF-F7QY39-F1
#
_entry.id   AF-F7QY39-F1
#
_cell.length_a   1.000
_cell.length_b   1.000
_cell.length_c   1.000
_cell.angle_alpha   90.00
_cell.angle_beta   90.00
_cell.angle_gamma   90.00
#
_symmetry.space_group_name_H-M   'P 1'
#
loop_
_entity.id
_entity.type
_entity.pdbx_description
1 polymer ?
#
loop_
_entity_poly.entity_id
_entity_poly.type
_entity_poly.pdbx_seq_one_letter_code
_entity_poly.pdbx_strand_id
1 'polypeptide(L)'
;MNRDDFEKFVIQNYDASFDYPWKKSPKNEVFRHKNSKKWFALVMSVQKKWLGSDEEGVVDVVNLKCDKELVGSLQKEHGIFKAYHMNKENWVTVVIDGGVSDEKLKSLVRMSYDLTSGK
;
A
#
# COMPACT_ATOMS: atom_id res chain seq x y z
N MET A 1 -9.14 -7.75 -4.99
CA MET A 1 -8.29 -7.78 -6.19
C MET A 1 -6.93 -8.36 -5.82
N ASN A 2 -6.23 -8.95 -6.78
CA ASN A 2 -4.85 -9.41 -6.61
C ASN A 2 -3.85 -8.28 -6.95
N ARG A 3 -2.56 -8.59 -6.83
CA ARG A 3 -1.46 -7.66 -7.11
C ARG A 3 -1.46 -7.11 -8.54
N ASP A 4 -1.59 -7.97 -9.55
CA ASP A 4 -1.56 -7.55 -10.96
C ASP A 4 -2.71 -6.59 -11.28
N ASP A 5 -3.90 -6.87 -10.74
CA ASP A 5 -5.08 -6.02 -10.91
C ASP A 5 -4.90 -4.67 -10.18
N PHE A 6 -4.27 -4.67 -9.01
CA PHE A 6 -3.92 -3.47 -8.28
C PHE A 6 -2.94 -2.60 -9.08
N GLU A 7 -1.85 -3.17 -9.60
CA GLU A 7 -0.85 -2.46 -10.38
C GLU A 7 -1.46 -1.85 -11.65
N LYS A 8 -2.27 -2.62 -12.39
CA LYS A 8 -3.03 -2.13 -13.55
C LYS A 8 -3.97 -0.99 -13.17
N PHE A 9 -4.72 -1.12 -12.07
CA PHE A 9 -5.61 -0.07 -11.59
C PHE A 9 -4.84 1.23 -11.33
N VAL A 10 -3.71 1.17 -10.63
CA VAL A 10 -2.92 2.36 -10.31
C VAL A 10 -2.40 3.04 -11.59
N ILE A 11 -1.83 2.26 -12.52
CA ILE A 11 -1.29 2.79 -13.78
C ILE A 11 -2.37 3.44 -14.65
N GLN A 12 -3.59 2.88 -14.67
CA GLN A 12 -4.68 3.38 -15.51
C GLN A 12 -5.39 4.62 -14.93
N ASN A 13 -5.37 4.82 -13.61
CA ASN A 13 -6.20 5.81 -12.95
C ASN A 13 -5.41 7.00 -12.37
N TYR A 14 -4.09 6.93 -12.30
CA TYR A 14 -3.26 7.95 -11.68
C TYR A 14 -2.10 8.37 -12.57
N ASP A 15 -1.71 9.64 -12.49
CA ASP A 15 -0.52 10.15 -13.17
C ASP A 15 0.76 9.76 -12.41
N ALA A 16 1.06 8.46 -12.48
CA ALA A 16 2.10 7.82 -11.69
C ALA A 16 3.26 7.31 -12.55
N SER A 17 4.45 7.32 -11.96
CA SER A 17 5.59 6.50 -12.40
C SER A 17 5.86 5.43 -11.34
N PHE A 18 6.40 4.28 -11.74
CA PHE A 18 6.79 3.22 -10.83
C PHE A 18 8.26 2.84 -11.00
N ASP A 19 8.88 2.37 -9.92
CA ASP A 19 10.24 1.82 -9.92
C ASP A 19 10.42 0.71 -8.87
N TYR A 20 11.57 0.02 -8.94
CA TYR A 20 11.98 -1.03 -8.01
C TYR A 20 13.26 -0.60 -7.27
N PRO A 21 13.15 0.17 -6.17
CA PRO A 21 14.31 0.82 -5.55
C PRO A 21 15.35 -0.16 -4.99
N TRP A 22 14.93 -1.40 -4.70
CA TRP A 22 15.75 -2.35 -3.96
C TRP A 22 16.20 -3.54 -4.82
N LYS A 23 17.50 -3.60 -5.12
CA LYS A 23 18.10 -4.73 -5.88
C LYS A 23 17.89 -6.10 -5.22
N LYS A 24 17.89 -6.16 -3.89
CA LYS A 24 17.73 -7.41 -3.13
C LYS A 24 16.26 -7.86 -3.01
N SER A 25 15.31 -6.98 -3.34
CA SER A 25 13.88 -7.25 -3.28
C SER A 25 13.24 -6.77 -4.60
N PRO A 26 13.52 -7.44 -5.73
CA PRO A 26 13.13 -6.96 -7.06
C PRO A 26 11.61 -6.96 -7.29
N LYS A 27 10.84 -7.61 -6.40
CA LYS A 27 9.37 -7.57 -6.41
C LYS A 27 8.80 -6.39 -5.61
N ASN A 28 9.62 -5.62 -4.90
CA ASN A 28 9.11 -4.47 -4.15
C ASN A 28 9.06 -3.26 -5.08
N GLU A 29 7.86 -2.75 -5.28
CA GLU A 29 7.57 -1.70 -6.24
C GLU A 29 7.07 -0.46 -5.52
N VAL A 30 7.45 0.71 -6.01
CA VAL A 30 6.97 1.98 -5.50
C VAL A 30 6.26 2.73 -6.62
N PHE A 31 5.04 3.19 -6.36
CA PHE A 31 4.34 4.17 -7.18
C PHE A 31 4.53 5.59 -6.65
N ARG A 32 4.82 6.51 -7.57
CA ARG A 32 5.17 7.90 -7.28
C ARG A 32 4.45 8.85 -8.20
N HIS A 33 4.18 10.06 -7.70
CA HIS A 33 3.74 11.18 -8.53
C HIS A 33 4.79 11.49 -9.60
N LYS A 34 4.39 11.60 -10.87
CA LYS A 34 5.36 11.86 -11.96
C LYS A 34 6.15 13.16 -11.75
N ASN A 35 5.51 14.19 -11.20
CA ASN A 35 6.12 15.51 -11.00
C ASN A 35 7.01 15.58 -9.76
N SER A 36 6.44 15.32 -8.57
CA SER A 36 7.16 15.50 -7.29
C SER A 36 8.04 14.32 -6.90
N LYS A 37 7.89 13.16 -7.56
CA LYS A 37 8.52 11.87 -7.22
C LYS A 37 8.21 11.37 -5.80
N LYS A 38 7.27 12.00 -5.09
CA LYS A 38 6.77 11.56 -3.78
C LYS A 38 6.05 10.23 -3.94
N TRP A 39 6.28 9.31 -3.00
CA TRP A 39 5.67 7.98 -2.99
C TRP A 39 4.24 8.09 -2.51
N PHE A 40 3.34 7.32 -3.11
CA PHE A 40 1.96 7.18 -2.63
C PHE A 40 1.54 5.73 -2.47
N ALA A 41 2.25 4.77 -3.06
CA ALA A 41 2.04 3.35 -2.78
C ALA A 41 3.37 2.61 -2.81
N LEU A 42 3.56 1.68 -1.88
CA LEU A 42 4.70 0.77 -1.85
C LEU A 42 4.16 -0.65 -1.76
N VAL A 43 4.27 -1.41 -2.85
CA VAL A 43 3.84 -2.81 -2.96
C VAL A 43 4.99 -3.73 -2.59
N MET A 44 4.74 -4.72 -1.74
CA MET A 44 5.74 -5.66 -1.24
C MET A 44 5.15 -7.04 -1.05
N SER A 45 5.99 -8.07 -1.11
CA SER A 45 5.64 -9.41 -0.65
C SER A 45 6.30 -9.65 0.72
N VAL A 46 5.51 -9.87 1.77
CA VAL A 46 6.00 -10.00 3.15
C VAL A 46 5.57 -11.32 3.77
N GLN A 47 6.36 -11.85 4.71
CA GLN A 47 5.92 -13.02 5.48
C GLN A 47 4.73 -12.64 6.38
N LYS A 48 3.70 -13.49 6.43
CA LYS A 48 2.48 -13.27 7.22
C LYS A 48 2.77 -12.99 8.70
N LYS A 49 3.82 -13.61 9.27
CA LYS A 49 4.29 -13.33 10.63
C LYS A 49 4.61 -11.86 10.93
N TRP A 50 5.04 -11.08 9.93
CA TRP A 50 5.33 -9.66 10.12
C TRP A 50 4.06 -8.81 10.25
N LEU A 51 2.91 -9.36 9.88
CA LEU A 51 1.59 -8.78 10.08
C LEU A 51 0.94 -9.25 11.40
N GLY A 52 1.63 -10.07 12.20
CA GLY A 52 1.13 -10.62 13.45
C GLY A 52 0.26 -11.88 13.30
N SER A 53 0.37 -12.58 12.15
CA SER A 53 -0.28 -13.88 11.93
C SER A 53 0.66 -15.02 12.30
N ASP A 54 0.14 -16.06 12.95
CA ASP A 54 0.88 -17.30 13.25
C ASP A 54 0.97 -18.24 12.03
N GLU A 55 0.31 -17.90 10.92
CA GLU A 55 0.38 -18.68 9.70
C GLU A 55 1.72 -18.50 8.98
N GLU A 56 2.23 -19.60 8.43
CA GLU A 56 3.33 -19.55 7.50
C GLU A 56 2.90 -19.05 6.12
N GLY A 57 3.86 -18.49 5.38
CA GLY A 57 3.67 -18.05 4.01
C GLY A 57 3.95 -16.57 3.78
N VAL A 58 3.81 -16.19 2.52
CA VAL A 58 4.06 -14.84 2.02
C VAL A 58 2.76 -14.29 1.46
N VAL A 59 2.53 -13.00 1.68
CA VAL A 59 1.36 -12.28 1.18
C VAL A 59 1.80 -10.96 0.56
N ASP A 60 1.11 -10.55 -0.51
CA ASP A 60 1.31 -9.24 -1.11
C ASP A 60 0.55 -8.17 -0.32
N VAL A 61 1.23 -7.07 -0.09
CA VAL A 61 0.72 -5.93 0.67
C VAL A 61 1.05 -4.63 -0.04
N VAL A 62 0.30 -3.59 0.28
CA VAL A 62 0.62 -2.21 -0.10
C VAL A 62 0.62 -1.30 1.11
N ASN A 63 1.67 -0.49 1.23
CA ASN A 63 1.68 0.64 2.14
C ASN A 63 1.05 1.86 1.48
N LEU A 64 0.08 2.45 2.16
CA LEU A 64 -0.65 3.63 1.70
C LEU A 64 -0.60 4.70 2.79
N LYS A 65 -0.38 5.95 2.39
CA LYS A 65 -0.45 7.10 3.27
C LYS A 65 -1.92 7.32 3.63
N CYS A 66 -2.17 7.65 4.88
CA CYS A 66 -3.49 7.86 5.42
C CYS A 66 -3.52 9.08 6.33
N ASP A 67 -4.70 9.65 6.53
CA ASP A 67 -4.91 10.63 7.58
C ASP A 67 -4.65 9.99 8.95
N LYS A 68 -3.83 10.65 9.77
CA LYS A 68 -3.48 10.21 11.12
C LYS A 68 -4.72 9.88 11.97
N GLU A 69 -5.82 10.58 11.76
CA GLU A 69 -7.06 10.40 12.52
C GLU A 69 -7.79 9.10 12.13
N LEU A 70 -7.56 8.60 10.92
CA LEU A 70 -8.15 7.37 10.39
C LEU A 70 -7.29 6.13 10.63
N VAL A 71 -5.99 6.29 10.86
CA VAL A 71 -5.06 5.15 11.06
C VAL A 71 -5.55 4.19 12.14
N GLY A 72 -6.06 4.71 13.26
CA GLY A 72 -6.54 3.88 14.37
C GLY A 72 -7.85 3.13 14.08
N SER A 73 -8.75 3.69 13.27
CA SER A 73 -10.00 3.01 12.88
C SER A 73 -9.75 1.97 11.80
N LEU A 74 -8.92 2.30 10.80
CA LEU A 74 -8.56 1.39 9.71
C LEU A 74 -7.87 0.12 10.22
N GLN A 75 -6.98 0.22 11.20
CA GLN A 75 -6.30 -0.95 11.78
C GLN A 75 -7.23 -1.93 12.52
N LYS A 76 -8.49 -1.56 12.77
CA LYS A 76 -9.50 -2.46 13.33
C LYS A 76 -10.22 -3.27 12.24
N GLU A 77 -10.06 -2.88 10.98
CA GLU A 77 -10.64 -3.59 9.83
C GLU A 77 -9.76 -4.78 9.46
N HIS A 78 -10.40 -5.89 9.08
CA HIS A 78 -9.69 -7.08 8.64
C HIS A 78 -8.85 -6.78 7.39
N GLY A 79 -7.60 -7.26 7.37
CA GLY A 79 -6.68 -7.06 6.24
C GLY A 79 -5.93 -5.73 6.23
N ILE A 80 -6.11 -4.88 7.27
CA ILE A 80 -5.38 -3.62 7.43
C ILE A 80 -4.55 -3.64 8.71
N PHE A 81 -3.27 -3.34 8.58
CA PHE A 81 -2.27 -3.47 9.64
C PHE A 81 -1.49 -2.16 9.85
N LYS A 82 -0.75 -2.12 10.95
CA LYS A 82 0.27 -1.07 11.18
C LYS A 82 1.25 -1.05 10.01
N ALA A 83 1.70 0.16 9.67
CA ALA A 83 2.66 0.35 8.59
C ALA A 83 3.93 -0.51 8.78
N TYR A 84 4.23 -1.33 7.77
CA TYR A 84 5.48 -2.06 7.63
C TYR A 84 6.55 -1.17 6.98
N HIS A 85 7.72 -1.00 7.60
CA HIS A 85 8.81 -0.09 7.17
C HIS A 85 8.49 1.42 7.02
N MET A 86 7.23 1.85 7.07
CA MET A 86 6.83 3.26 6.95
C MET A 86 6.43 3.86 8.31
N ASN A 87 6.22 5.18 8.34
CA ASN A 87 5.78 5.89 9.55
C ASN A 87 4.37 5.41 9.95
N LYS A 88 4.26 4.82 11.15
CA LYS A 88 3.02 4.19 11.67
C LYS A 88 1.90 5.17 12.03
N GLU A 89 2.19 6.46 12.09
CA GLU A 89 1.19 7.51 12.39
C GLU A 89 0.48 8.02 11.13
N ASN A 90 1.07 7.82 9.95
CA ASN A 90 0.57 8.40 8.70
C ASN A 90 0.47 7.38 7.56
N TRP A 91 0.74 6.11 7.84
CA TRP A 91 0.69 5.03 6.85
C TRP A 91 0.01 3.81 7.44
N VAL A 92 -0.57 3.00 6.57
CA VAL A 92 -1.13 1.68 6.88
C VAL A 92 -0.63 0.66 5.87
N THR A 93 -0.59 -0.61 6.27
CA THR A 93 -0.31 -1.74 5.38
C THR A 93 -1.61 -2.46 5.09
N VAL A 94 -1.95 -2.61 3.82
CA VAL A 94 -3.18 -3.28 3.37
C VAL A 94 -2.82 -4.54 2.61
N VAL A 95 -3.46 -5.65 2.92
CA VAL A 95 -3.27 -6.93 2.21
C VAL A 95 -3.98 -6.91 0.85
N ILE A 96 -3.32 -7.45 -0.18
CA ILE A 96 -3.82 -7.55 -1.57
C ILE A 96 -4.10 -9.02 -1.92
N ASP A 97 -4.99 -9.66 -1.16
CA ASP A 97 -5.42 -11.06 -1.37
C ASP A 97 -6.92 -11.21 -1.63
N GLY A 98 -7.64 -10.08 -1.73
CA GLY A 98 -9.10 -10.04 -1.87
C GLY A 98 -9.89 -10.00 -0.56
N GLY A 99 -9.25 -10.07 0.61
CA GLY A 99 -9.91 -9.93 1.91
C GLY A 99 -10.39 -8.51 2.23
N VAL A 100 -9.76 -7.49 1.66
CA VAL A 100 -10.23 -6.09 1.67
C VAL A 100 -10.98 -5.83 0.38
N SER A 101 -12.18 -5.21 0.48
CA SER A 101 -12.99 -4.92 -0.69
C SER A 101 -12.25 -4.00 -1.68
N ASP A 102 -12.49 -4.23 -2.98
CA ASP A 102 -11.84 -3.45 -4.03
C ASP A 102 -12.16 -1.96 -3.92
N GLU A 103 -13.39 -1.61 -3.57
CA GLU A 103 -13.81 -0.22 -3.37
C GLU A 103 -13.03 0.44 -2.24
N LYS A 104 -12.83 -0.26 -1.12
CA LYS A 104 -12.07 0.25 0.01
C LYS A 104 -10.61 0.43 -0.37
N LEU A 105 -9.98 -0.57 -0.98
CA LEU A 105 -8.58 -0.47 -1.43
C LEU A 105 -8.38 0.70 -2.40
N LYS A 106 -9.27 0.86 -3.39
CA LYS A 106 -9.27 2.00 -4.31
C LYS A 106 -9.42 3.35 -3.60
N SER A 107 -10.31 3.44 -2.60
CA SER A 107 -10.47 4.66 -1.80
C SER A 107 -9.22 5.03 -1.01
N LEU A 108 -8.51 4.02 -0.46
CA LEU A 108 -7.27 4.22 0.29
C LEU A 108 -6.13 4.66 -0.64
N VAL A 109 -6.06 4.10 -1.85
CA VAL A 109 -5.10 4.55 -2.87
C VAL A 109 -5.36 6.01 -3.24
N ARG A 110 -6.63 6.38 -3.49
CA ARG A 110 -7.00 7.77 -3.78
C ARG A 110 -6.57 8.70 -2.66
N MET A 111 -6.91 8.38 -1.41
CA MET A 111 -6.51 9.18 -0.26
C MET A 111 -4.99 9.33 -0.17
N SER A 112 -4.24 8.24 -0.33
CA SER A 112 -2.79 8.28 -0.30
C SER A 112 -2.21 9.16 -1.40
N TYR A 113 -2.73 9.05 -2.62
CA TYR A 113 -2.35 9.89 -3.75
C TYR A 113 -2.60 11.37 -3.45
N ASP A 114 -3.80 11.72 -2.95
CA ASP A 114 -4.16 13.09 -2.63
C ASP A 114 -3.28 13.66 -1.50
N LEU A 115 -3.04 12.91 -0.42
CA LEU A 115 -2.19 13.30 0.73
C LEU A 115 -0.69 13.44 0.40
N THR A 116 -0.29 13.01 -0.78
CA THR A 116 1.10 13.07 -1.28
C THR A 116 1.25 13.95 -2.52
N SER A 117 0.13 14.44 -3.07
CA SER A 117 0.07 15.33 -4.23
C SER A 117 0.48 16.77 -3.91
N GLY A 118 0.43 17.17 -2.63
CA GLY A 118 0.85 18.49 -2.16
C GLY A 118 2.31 18.80 -2.51
N LYS A 119 2.57 20.06 -2.89
CA LYS A 119 3.88 20.57 -3.36
C LYS A 119 5.04 20.16 -2.46
#